data_AF-A0A519L1Z9-F1
#
_entry.id   AF-A0A519L1Z9-F1
#
_cell.length_a   1.000
_cell.length_b   1.000
_cell.length_c   1.000
_cell.angle_alpha   90.00
_cell.angle_beta   90.00
_cell.angle_gamma   90.00
#
_symmetry.space_group_name_H-M   'P 1'
#
loop_
_entity.id
_entity.type
_entity.pdbx_description
1 polymer ?
#
loop_
_entity_poly.entity_id
_entity_poly.type
_entity_poly.pdbx_seq_one_letter_code
_entity_poly.pdbx_strand_id
1 'polypeptide(L)'
;MSKRLAFTASILATFTLGAAPTPPATDGARLLEEFRAICLDFDGAMDIAEEVALERGYRHAPDEVQEDLFQRGGLYVYSRDVDGTHWRLVMKKARYFLGASETEASTTRFIQCAVSADPGDFSSARRAVARHTGLRSFAQRNTTVFAWTPGEDDERHQVPAVSFERRGIELFNEEGMRAIMVARHGNQVIMTLMTPQEPVA
;
A
#
# COMPACT_ATOMS: atom_id res chain seq x y z
N MET A 1 -43.84 25.13 66.34
CA MET A 1 -42.52 24.53 66.01
C MET A 1 -42.72 23.51 64.91
N SER A 2 -42.33 23.82 63.66
CA SER A 2 -42.48 22.92 62.52
C SER A 2 -41.11 22.77 61.83
N LYS A 3 -40.51 21.59 61.95
CA LYS A 3 -39.21 21.25 61.34
C LYS A 3 -39.47 20.81 59.89
N ARG A 4 -38.99 21.60 58.92
CA ARG A 4 -38.92 21.19 57.51
C ARG A 4 -37.57 20.52 57.26
N LEU A 5 -37.60 19.22 56.94
CA LEU A 5 -36.45 18.45 56.44
C LEU A 5 -36.31 18.72 54.94
N ALA A 6 -35.22 19.37 54.55
CA ALA A 6 -34.84 19.50 53.15
C ALA A 6 -34.03 18.26 52.74
N PHE A 7 -34.55 17.47 51.82
CA PHE A 7 -33.85 16.38 51.16
C PHE A 7 -33.11 16.95 49.95
N THR A 8 -31.79 17.03 50.03
CA THR A 8 -30.91 17.36 48.91
C THR A 8 -30.65 16.08 48.12
N ALA A 9 -31.33 15.91 46.98
CA ALA A 9 -31.08 14.80 46.07
C ALA A 9 -29.91 15.16 45.14
N SER A 10 -28.74 14.59 45.39
CA SER A 10 -27.61 14.63 44.46
C SER A 10 -27.87 13.68 43.29
N ILE A 11 -28.12 14.24 42.11
CA ILE A 11 -28.19 13.48 40.86
C ILE A 11 -26.75 13.20 40.41
N LEU A 12 -26.28 11.98 40.61
CA LEU A 12 -25.07 11.49 39.93
C LEU A 12 -25.40 11.26 38.46
N ALA A 13 -24.92 12.15 37.58
CA ALA A 13 -24.92 11.91 36.15
C ALA A 13 -23.81 10.88 35.82
N THR A 14 -24.19 9.64 35.59
CA THR A 14 -23.29 8.61 35.06
C THR A 14 -23.05 8.91 33.58
N PHE A 15 -21.93 9.54 33.26
CA PHE A 15 -21.47 9.64 31.88
C PHE A 15 -20.99 8.26 31.43
N THR A 16 -21.87 7.52 30.75
CA THR A 16 -21.45 6.36 29.97
C THR A 16 -20.64 6.88 28.78
N LEU A 17 -19.31 6.86 28.91
CA LEU A 17 -18.38 6.98 27.80
C LEU A 17 -18.63 5.80 26.85
N GLY A 18 -19.61 5.93 25.97
CA GLY A 18 -19.84 4.98 24.89
C GLY A 18 -18.62 5.02 23.97
N ALA A 19 -17.89 3.91 23.89
CA ALA A 19 -16.84 3.77 22.89
C ALA A 19 -17.45 4.03 21.51
N ALA A 20 -16.88 4.97 20.76
CA ALA A 20 -17.30 5.20 19.38
C ALA A 20 -17.14 3.89 18.59
N PRO A 21 -18.10 3.54 17.72
CA PRO A 21 -18.00 2.33 16.92
C PRO A 21 -16.74 2.38 16.05
N THR A 22 -15.92 1.33 16.15
CA THR A 22 -14.75 1.17 15.27
C THR A 22 -15.24 1.03 13.82
N PRO A 23 -14.70 1.82 12.87
CA PRO A 23 -15.08 1.68 11.47
C PRO A 23 -14.75 0.26 10.96
N PRO A 24 -15.58 -0.31 10.06
CA PRO A 24 -15.30 -1.62 9.49
C PRO A 24 -14.01 -1.56 8.67
N ALA A 25 -13.23 -2.64 8.69
CA ALA A 25 -12.03 -2.76 7.86
C ALA A 25 -12.40 -2.63 6.37
N THR A 26 -11.60 -1.87 5.62
CA THR A 26 -11.76 -1.74 4.17
C THR A 26 -11.61 -3.10 3.49
N ASP A 27 -12.61 -3.45 2.67
CA ASP A 27 -12.56 -4.66 1.88
C ASP A 27 -11.46 -4.61 0.81
N GLY A 28 -10.82 -5.75 0.59
CA GLY A 28 -9.74 -5.91 -0.36
C GLY A 28 -10.11 -5.58 -1.80
N ALA A 29 -11.38 -5.75 -2.20
CA ALA A 29 -11.81 -5.38 -3.55
C ALA A 29 -11.79 -3.85 -3.75
N ARG A 30 -12.25 -3.08 -2.75
CA ARG A 30 -12.20 -1.61 -2.76
C ARG A 30 -10.75 -1.11 -2.74
N LEU A 31 -9.89 -1.71 -1.92
CA LEU A 31 -8.46 -1.38 -1.91
C LEU A 31 -7.80 -1.69 -3.26
N LEU A 32 -8.11 -2.84 -3.87
CA LEU A 32 -7.60 -3.19 -5.20
C LEU A 32 -8.10 -2.22 -6.28
N GLU A 33 -9.36 -1.81 -6.24
CA GLU A 33 -9.91 -0.84 -7.19
C GLU A 33 -9.14 0.49 -7.13
N GLU A 34 -8.91 1.00 -5.91
CA GLU A 34 -8.14 2.22 -5.70
C GLU A 34 -6.68 2.06 -6.16
N PHE A 35 -6.04 0.96 -5.76
CA PHE A 35 -4.68 0.61 -6.18
C PHE A 35 -4.55 0.48 -7.69
N ARG A 36 -5.56 -0.08 -8.38
CA ARG A 36 -5.53 -0.23 -9.83
C ARG A 36 -5.60 1.11 -10.53
N ALA A 37 -6.58 1.93 -10.15
CA ALA A 37 -6.80 3.23 -10.76
C ALA A 37 -5.59 4.16 -10.61
N ILE A 38 -4.89 4.10 -9.47
CA ILE A 38 -3.75 4.99 -9.19
C ILE A 38 -2.43 4.38 -9.67
N CYS A 39 -2.17 3.11 -9.35
CA CYS A 39 -0.86 2.49 -9.56
C CYS A 39 -0.83 1.52 -10.73
N LEU A 40 -1.75 0.57 -10.81
CA LEU A 40 -1.60 -0.59 -11.71
C LEU A 40 -1.90 -0.29 -13.18
N ASP A 41 -3.00 0.42 -13.45
CA ASP A 41 -3.47 0.63 -14.83
C ASP A 41 -2.51 1.53 -15.63
N PHE A 42 -1.57 2.22 -14.96
CA PHE A 42 -0.55 3.09 -15.54
C PHE A 42 0.90 2.66 -15.22
N ASP A 43 1.11 1.39 -14.84
CA ASP A 43 2.42 0.79 -14.51
C ASP A 43 3.28 1.62 -13.51
N GLY A 44 2.60 2.36 -12.62
CA GLY A 44 3.22 3.22 -11.61
C GLY A 44 3.72 4.58 -12.13
N ALA A 45 3.35 5.01 -13.33
CA ALA A 45 3.68 6.35 -13.86
C ALA A 45 3.29 7.45 -12.85
N MET A 46 4.30 8.10 -12.26
CA MET A 46 4.12 8.92 -11.06
C MET A 46 3.34 10.21 -11.31
N ASP A 47 3.52 10.81 -12.48
CA ASP A 47 2.78 12.00 -12.92
C ASP A 47 1.28 11.69 -13.09
N ILE A 48 0.95 10.59 -13.75
CA ILE A 48 -0.44 10.13 -13.89
C ILE A 48 -1.02 9.72 -12.52
N ALA A 49 -0.26 8.98 -11.72
CA ALA A 49 -0.70 8.55 -10.40
C ALA A 49 -0.98 9.74 -9.46
N GLU A 50 -0.16 10.80 -9.52
CA GLU A 50 -0.42 12.06 -8.80
C GLU A 50 -1.72 12.71 -9.28
N GLU A 51 -1.90 12.88 -10.59
CA GLU A 51 -3.10 13.49 -11.17
C GLU A 51 -4.37 12.74 -10.74
N VAL A 52 -4.39 11.42 -10.91
CA VAL A 52 -5.52 10.57 -10.52
C VAL A 52 -5.78 10.64 -9.01
N ALA A 53 -4.73 10.69 -8.19
CA ALA A 53 -4.89 10.82 -6.74
C ALA A 53 -5.55 12.16 -6.36
N LEU A 54 -5.11 13.26 -6.97
CA LEU A 54 -5.69 14.58 -6.75
C LEU A 54 -7.17 14.64 -7.17
N GLU A 55 -7.52 14.09 -8.33
CA GLU A 55 -8.92 13.97 -8.79
C GLU A 55 -9.79 13.16 -7.82
N ARG A 56 -9.20 12.16 -7.17
CA ARG A 56 -9.84 11.31 -6.16
C ARG A 56 -9.85 11.92 -4.75
N GLY A 57 -9.40 13.17 -4.62
CA GLY A 57 -9.45 13.94 -3.38
C GLY A 57 -8.33 13.64 -2.39
N TYR A 58 -7.25 12.96 -2.82
CA TYR A 58 -6.02 12.90 -2.05
C TYR A 58 -5.39 14.30 -1.95
N ARG A 59 -4.70 14.55 -0.84
CA ARG A 59 -3.96 15.78 -0.61
C ARG A 59 -2.52 15.45 -0.28
N HIS A 60 -1.59 16.29 -0.74
CA HIS A 60 -0.19 16.15 -0.42
C HIS A 60 0.02 16.18 1.10
N ALA A 61 0.69 15.16 1.64
CA ALA A 61 0.83 14.88 3.06
C ALA A 61 2.23 14.32 3.37
N PRO A 62 3.31 15.11 3.18
CA PRO A 62 4.69 14.64 3.29
C PRO A 62 5.06 14.20 4.71
N ASP A 63 4.37 14.73 5.72
CA ASP A 63 4.63 14.42 7.13
C ASP A 63 3.97 13.09 7.58
N GLU A 64 3.17 12.46 6.72
CA GLU A 64 2.52 11.17 7.01
C GLU A 64 3.35 9.95 6.60
N VAL A 65 4.63 10.15 6.30
CA VAL A 65 5.57 9.05 6.06
C VAL A 65 5.80 8.29 7.37
N GLN A 66 5.41 7.02 7.40
CA GLN A 66 5.91 6.07 8.39
C GLN A 66 7.37 5.75 8.02
N GLU A 67 8.33 6.38 8.71
CA GLU A 67 9.77 6.28 8.42
C GLU A 67 10.30 4.84 8.46
N ASP A 68 9.63 3.94 9.18
CA ASP A 68 9.95 2.51 9.29
C ASP A 68 9.46 1.68 8.09
N LEU A 69 8.45 2.17 7.37
CA LEU A 69 7.87 1.50 6.20
C LEU A 69 8.56 1.89 4.89
N PHE A 70 9.03 3.14 4.79
CA PHE A 70 9.59 3.68 3.56
C PHE A 70 10.95 4.34 3.83
N GLN A 71 12.04 3.71 3.37
CA GLN A 71 13.40 4.24 3.54
C GLN A 71 13.49 5.68 3.01
N ARG A 72 14.14 6.57 3.80
CA ARG A 72 14.24 8.04 3.56
C ARG A 72 14.66 8.43 2.13
N GLY A 73 14.10 9.55 1.67
CA GLY A 73 14.47 10.28 0.45
C GLY A 73 13.56 9.99 -0.76
N GLY A 74 13.11 11.06 -1.44
CA GLY A 74 12.37 11.00 -2.72
C GLY A 74 10.96 10.41 -2.64
N LEU A 75 10.31 10.48 -1.47
CA LEU A 75 8.94 10.03 -1.26
C LEU A 75 7.95 11.14 -1.63
N TYR A 76 6.92 10.77 -2.37
CA TYR A 76 5.75 11.60 -2.63
C TYR A 76 4.58 10.95 -1.90
N VAL A 77 4.00 11.67 -0.95
CA VAL A 77 2.97 11.12 -0.07
C VAL A 77 1.71 11.95 -0.15
N TYR A 78 0.59 11.26 -0.26
CA TYR A 78 -0.73 11.86 -0.25
C TYR A 78 -1.66 11.06 0.65
N SER A 79 -2.61 11.73 1.27
CA SER A 79 -3.60 11.09 2.13
C SER A 79 -5.02 11.61 1.86
N ARG A 80 -6.01 10.81 2.24
CA ARG A 80 -7.42 11.22 2.35
C ARG A 80 -8.13 10.36 3.38
N ASP A 81 -9.16 10.94 3.99
CA ASP A 81 -10.09 10.22 4.88
C ASP A 81 -11.44 10.08 4.19
N VAL A 82 -11.94 8.85 4.10
CA VAL A 82 -13.24 8.54 3.48
C VAL A 82 -13.92 7.45 4.30
N ASP A 83 -15.15 7.71 4.76
CA ASP A 83 -15.97 6.75 5.54
C ASP A 83 -15.27 6.20 6.80
N GLY A 84 -14.44 7.02 7.46
CA GLY A 84 -13.66 6.58 8.63
C GLY A 84 -12.49 5.65 8.30
N THR A 85 -12.17 5.48 7.01
CA THR A 85 -10.92 4.85 6.56
C THR A 85 -9.93 5.93 6.17
N HIS A 86 -8.73 5.82 6.71
CA HIS A 86 -7.60 6.64 6.33
C HIS A 86 -6.82 5.97 5.19
N TRP A 87 -6.73 6.65 4.05
CA TRP A 87 -6.05 6.18 2.85
C TRP A 87 -4.74 6.92 2.66
N ARG A 88 -3.67 6.20 2.29
CA ARG A 88 -2.40 6.81 1.89
C ARG A 88 -1.92 6.29 0.55
N LEU A 89 -1.44 7.20 -0.29
CA LEU A 89 -0.64 6.94 -1.48
C LEU A 89 0.81 7.31 -1.16
N VAL A 90 1.73 6.40 -1.46
CA VAL A 90 3.17 6.65 -1.38
C VAL A 90 3.80 6.25 -2.70
N MET A 91 4.52 7.19 -3.31
CA MET A 91 5.28 6.94 -4.53
C MET A 91 6.76 7.23 -4.32
N LYS A 92 7.62 6.45 -4.97
CA LYS A 92 9.07 6.58 -4.86
C LYS A 92 9.74 6.16 -6.15
N LYS A 93 10.69 6.97 -6.65
CA LYS A 93 11.76 6.48 -7.53
C LYS A 93 12.89 6.01 -6.66
N ALA A 94 13.19 4.72 -6.68
CA ALA A 94 14.17 4.17 -5.79
C ALA A 94 15.30 3.48 -6.55
N ARG A 95 16.46 3.49 -5.91
CA ARG A 95 17.67 2.79 -6.33
C ARG A 95 17.91 1.71 -5.27
N TYR A 96 17.86 0.45 -5.68
CA TYR A 96 18.10 -0.67 -4.78
C TYR A 96 19.44 -1.25 -5.17
N PHE A 97 20.28 -1.45 -4.16
CA PHE A 97 21.38 -2.38 -4.21
C PHE A 97 20.84 -3.70 -3.67
N LEU A 98 20.28 -4.55 -4.54
CA LEU A 98 19.85 -5.90 -4.16
C LEU A 98 21.04 -6.87 -4.31
N GLY A 99 22.19 -6.56 -3.70
CA GLY A 99 23.39 -7.39 -3.80
C GLY A 99 24.52 -6.90 -2.89
N ALA A 100 25.41 -7.81 -2.49
CA ALA A 100 26.49 -7.56 -1.52
C ALA A 100 27.74 -6.89 -2.11
N SER A 101 27.74 -6.43 -3.36
CA SER A 101 28.89 -5.74 -3.94
C SER A 101 28.54 -4.30 -4.29
N GLU A 102 29.20 -3.37 -3.59
CA GLU A 102 29.25 -1.92 -3.85
C GLU A 102 29.95 -1.55 -5.18
N THR A 103 30.32 -2.53 -6.01
CA THR A 103 30.91 -2.29 -7.34
C THR A 103 29.84 -1.78 -8.30
N GLU A 104 29.64 -0.46 -8.29
CA GLU A 104 29.15 0.53 -9.28
C GLU A 104 28.39 0.15 -10.58
N ALA A 105 28.14 -1.11 -10.95
CA ALA A 105 27.74 -1.47 -12.32
C ALA A 105 26.26 -1.82 -12.55
N SER A 106 25.38 -1.88 -11.54
CA SER A 106 23.94 -2.13 -11.78
C SER A 106 23.03 -1.42 -10.78
N THR A 107 22.91 -0.10 -10.89
CA THR A 107 21.84 0.63 -10.18
C THR A 107 20.50 0.33 -10.85
N THR A 108 19.77 -0.64 -10.31
CA THR A 108 18.39 -0.90 -10.72
C THR A 108 17.53 0.26 -10.25
N ARG A 109 16.89 0.92 -11.20
CA ARG A 109 15.92 1.99 -10.93
C ARG A 109 14.54 1.41 -11.09
N PHE A 110 13.73 1.57 -10.06
CA PHE A 110 12.35 1.10 -10.06
C PHE A 110 11.46 2.21 -9.53
N ILE A 111 10.21 2.15 -9.97
CA ILE A 111 9.13 2.95 -9.44
C ILE A 111 8.38 2.08 -8.45
N GLN A 112 8.13 2.64 -7.26
CA GLN A 112 7.19 2.08 -6.31
C GLN A 112 5.98 2.99 -6.24
N CYS A 113 4.79 2.42 -6.36
CA CYS A 113 3.51 3.07 -6.12
C CYS A 113 2.72 2.22 -5.15
N ALA A 114 2.42 2.75 -3.97
CA ALA A 114 1.76 2.04 -2.89
C ALA A 114 0.47 2.74 -2.47
N VAL A 115 -0.64 2.00 -2.44
CA VAL A 115 -1.90 2.47 -1.85
C VAL A 115 -2.15 1.65 -0.59
N SER A 116 -2.59 2.33 0.47
CA SER A 116 -2.90 1.70 1.74
C SER A 116 -4.20 2.22 2.33
N ALA A 117 -4.82 1.38 3.15
CA ALA A 117 -6.05 1.69 3.89
C ALA A 117 -5.90 1.26 5.35
N ASP A 118 -6.31 2.13 6.27
CA ASP A 118 -6.37 1.89 7.71
C ASP A 118 -7.77 2.27 8.26
N PRO A 119 -8.56 1.32 8.77
CA PRO A 119 -8.29 -0.12 8.84
C PRO A 119 -8.46 -0.84 7.49
N GLY A 120 -7.73 -1.94 7.27
CA GLY A 120 -7.83 -2.79 6.06
C GLY A 120 -7.87 -4.30 6.36
N ASP A 121 -8.52 -5.08 5.49
CA ASP A 121 -8.53 -6.55 5.55
C ASP A 121 -7.45 -7.18 4.65
N PHE A 122 -6.36 -7.64 5.27
CA PHE A 122 -5.22 -8.26 4.58
C PHE A 122 -5.60 -9.52 3.79
N SER A 123 -6.46 -10.36 4.37
CA SER A 123 -6.86 -11.61 3.72
C SER A 123 -7.73 -11.35 2.51
N SER A 124 -8.64 -10.38 2.61
CA SER A 124 -9.45 -9.96 1.47
C SER A 124 -8.59 -9.32 0.38
N ALA A 125 -7.67 -8.43 0.75
CA ALA A 125 -6.72 -7.79 -0.18
C ALA A 125 -5.91 -8.81 -0.98
N ARG A 126 -5.32 -9.81 -0.30
CA ARG A 126 -4.59 -10.90 -0.96
C ARG A 126 -5.45 -11.68 -1.96
N ARG A 127 -6.69 -12.02 -1.59
CA ARG A 127 -7.62 -12.73 -2.48
C ARG A 127 -8.02 -11.87 -3.68
N ALA A 128 -8.21 -10.57 -3.49
CA ALA A 128 -8.54 -9.65 -4.56
C ALA A 128 -7.42 -9.62 -5.61
N VAL A 129 -6.16 -9.45 -5.18
CA VAL A 129 -5.00 -9.46 -6.08
C VAL A 129 -4.86 -10.79 -6.81
N ALA A 130 -5.00 -11.92 -6.10
CA ALA A 130 -4.93 -13.25 -6.70
C ALA A 130 -5.97 -13.45 -7.81
N ARG A 131 -7.23 -13.06 -7.56
CA ARG A 131 -8.30 -13.15 -8.57
C ARG A 131 -8.06 -12.24 -9.76
N HIS A 132 -7.58 -11.03 -9.51
CA HIS A 132 -7.36 -10.05 -10.57
C HIS A 132 -6.18 -10.44 -11.47
N THR A 133 -5.08 -10.90 -10.89
CA THR A 133 -3.86 -11.23 -11.63
C THR A 133 -3.88 -12.65 -12.21
N GLY A 134 -4.63 -13.58 -11.62
CA GLY A 134 -4.56 -15.01 -11.95
C GLY A 134 -3.24 -15.68 -11.53
N LEU A 135 -2.34 -14.96 -10.85
CA LEU A 135 -1.01 -15.42 -10.49
C LEU A 135 -1.02 -16.14 -9.14
N ARG A 136 -0.12 -17.12 -8.99
CA ARG A 136 0.17 -17.70 -7.67
C ARG A 136 1.06 -16.75 -6.88
N SER A 137 0.69 -16.53 -5.62
CA SER A 137 1.51 -15.77 -4.68
C SER A 137 2.58 -16.60 -4.00
N PHE A 138 3.62 -15.94 -3.50
CA PHE A 138 4.53 -16.50 -2.49
C PHE A 138 4.69 -15.54 -1.32
N ALA A 139 5.15 -16.05 -0.18
CA ALA A 139 5.41 -15.25 1.01
C ALA A 139 6.87 -14.78 1.01
N GLN A 140 7.10 -13.52 1.40
CA GLN A 140 8.43 -12.95 1.63
C GLN A 140 8.38 -12.13 2.91
N ARG A 141 8.98 -12.64 3.99
CA ARG A 141 8.89 -12.06 5.34
C ARG A 141 7.41 -11.88 5.75
N ASN A 142 6.94 -10.63 5.85
CA ASN A 142 5.58 -10.25 6.26
C ASN A 142 4.72 -9.76 5.07
N THR A 143 5.13 -10.09 3.86
CA THR A 143 4.52 -9.62 2.61
C THR A 143 4.12 -10.82 1.75
N THR A 144 2.98 -10.73 1.08
CA THR A 144 2.60 -11.63 -0.01
C THR A 144 2.97 -10.99 -1.34
N VAL A 145 3.70 -11.71 -2.18
CA VAL A 145 4.21 -11.21 -3.47
C VAL A 145 3.53 -11.95 -4.63
N PHE A 146 3.15 -11.19 -5.65
CA PHE A 146 2.67 -11.67 -6.94
C PHE A 146 3.59 -11.06 -8.01
N ALA A 147 4.41 -11.87 -8.66
CA ALA A 147 5.42 -11.40 -9.59
C ALA A 147 5.25 -12.02 -10.98
N TRP A 148 5.49 -11.22 -12.03
CA TRP A 148 5.43 -11.65 -13.42
C TRP A 148 6.38 -10.84 -14.30
N THR A 149 6.75 -11.41 -15.45
CA THR A 149 7.33 -10.66 -16.58
C THR A 149 6.26 -10.50 -17.66
N PRO A 150 6.28 -9.41 -18.45
CA PRO A 150 5.39 -9.25 -19.59
C PRO A 150 5.77 -10.25 -20.70
N GLY A 151 4.77 -10.83 -21.33
CA GLY A 151 4.91 -11.62 -22.56
C GLY A 151 4.48 -10.84 -23.78
N GLU A 152 4.35 -11.54 -24.91
CA GLU A 152 3.67 -11.02 -26.10
C GLU A 152 2.16 -10.87 -25.82
N ASP A 153 1.48 -9.96 -26.51
CA ASP A 153 0.03 -9.74 -26.39
C ASP A 153 -0.50 -9.53 -24.95
N ASP A 154 0.26 -8.80 -24.12
CA ASP A 154 -0.05 -8.52 -22.70
C ASP A 154 -0.14 -9.78 -21.80
N GLU A 155 0.44 -10.91 -22.23
CA GLU A 155 0.53 -12.11 -21.40
C GLU A 155 1.35 -11.84 -20.12
N ARG A 156 0.96 -12.49 -19.01
CA ARG A 156 1.72 -12.43 -17.75
C ARG A 156 2.43 -13.76 -17.50
N HIS A 157 3.75 -13.78 -17.66
CA HIS A 157 4.55 -14.94 -17.31
C HIS A 157 4.88 -14.94 -15.82
N GLN A 158 4.30 -15.88 -15.07
CA GLN A 158 4.47 -15.94 -13.63
C GLN A 158 5.94 -16.16 -13.24
N VAL A 159 6.47 -15.32 -12.35
CA VAL A 159 7.80 -15.50 -11.75
C VAL A 159 7.68 -16.31 -10.44
N PRO A 160 8.31 -17.50 -10.35
CA PRO A 160 8.32 -18.29 -9.11
C PRO A 160 9.19 -17.66 -8.01
N ALA A 161 8.88 -17.95 -6.74
CA ALA A 161 9.62 -17.43 -5.57
C ALA A 161 11.14 -17.62 -5.68
N VAL A 162 11.60 -18.81 -6.08
CA VAL A 162 13.04 -19.11 -6.23
C VAL A 162 13.70 -18.25 -7.29
N SER A 163 13.00 -17.94 -8.39
CA SER A 163 13.53 -17.07 -9.45
C SER A 163 13.54 -15.61 -9.00
N PHE A 164 12.47 -15.17 -8.31
CA PHE A 164 12.41 -13.84 -7.71
C PHE A 164 13.56 -13.60 -6.73
N GLU A 165 13.86 -14.57 -5.86
CA GLU A 165 14.93 -14.46 -4.85
C GLU A 165 16.34 -14.50 -5.46
N ARG A 166 16.56 -15.34 -6.48
CA ARG A 166 17.90 -15.53 -7.07
C ARG A 166 18.24 -14.55 -8.18
N ARG A 167 17.25 -14.20 -9.00
CA ARG A 167 17.40 -13.41 -10.23
C ARG A 167 16.54 -12.15 -10.24
N GLY A 168 15.96 -11.74 -9.10
CA GLY A 168 15.00 -10.63 -9.06
C GLY A 168 15.49 -9.35 -9.74
N ILE A 169 16.74 -8.95 -9.51
CA ILE A 169 17.34 -7.78 -10.20
C ILE A 169 17.40 -7.98 -11.72
N GLU A 170 17.94 -9.11 -12.16
CA GLU A 170 18.10 -9.45 -13.58
C GLU A 170 16.73 -9.45 -14.26
N LEU A 171 15.74 -10.11 -13.66
CA LEU A 171 14.36 -10.13 -14.13
C LEU A 171 13.74 -8.73 -14.20
N PHE A 172 14.01 -7.85 -13.23
CA PHE A 172 13.54 -6.46 -13.28
C PHE A 172 14.16 -5.67 -14.44
N ASN A 173 15.48 -5.78 -14.63
CA ASN A 173 16.21 -4.95 -15.60
C ASN A 173 16.10 -5.47 -17.04
N GLU A 174 16.17 -6.78 -17.22
CA GLU A 174 16.29 -7.42 -18.53
C GLU A 174 14.95 -7.89 -19.06
N GLU A 175 14.08 -8.38 -18.17
CA GLU A 175 12.78 -8.95 -18.54
C GLU A 175 11.62 -8.06 -18.11
N GLY A 176 11.88 -6.86 -17.58
CA GLY A 176 10.86 -5.91 -17.18
C GLY A 176 9.88 -6.45 -16.12
N MET A 177 10.37 -7.26 -15.17
CA MET A 177 9.55 -7.88 -14.14
C MET A 177 8.74 -6.84 -13.36
N ARG A 178 7.53 -7.23 -12.95
CA ARG A 178 6.61 -6.45 -12.15
C ARG A 178 6.23 -7.25 -10.92
N ALA A 179 5.98 -6.56 -9.82
CA ALA A 179 5.53 -7.20 -8.60
C ALA A 179 4.44 -6.40 -7.91
N ILE A 180 3.35 -7.07 -7.54
CA ILE A 180 2.39 -6.57 -6.55
C ILE A 180 2.73 -7.21 -5.20
N MET A 181 2.91 -6.38 -4.20
CA MET A 181 3.19 -6.77 -2.83
C MET A 181 2.02 -6.36 -1.94
N VAL A 182 1.49 -7.31 -1.16
CA VAL A 182 0.46 -7.04 -0.14
C VAL A 182 1.10 -7.23 1.23
N ALA A 183 1.15 -6.18 2.03
CA ALA A 183 1.72 -6.18 3.36
C ALA A 183 0.68 -5.71 4.40
N ARG A 184 0.94 -6.06 5.66
CA ARG A 184 0.15 -5.58 6.81
C ARG A 184 1.08 -4.87 7.80
N HIS A 185 0.65 -3.72 8.29
CA HIS A 185 1.29 -3.00 9.38
C HIS A 185 0.22 -2.52 10.36
N GLY A 186 0.16 -3.12 11.56
CA GLY A 186 -0.95 -2.88 12.48
C GLY A 186 -2.33 -3.20 11.86
N ASN A 187 -3.22 -2.21 11.85
CA ASN A 187 -4.54 -2.30 11.21
C ASN A 187 -4.52 -1.90 9.72
N GLN A 188 -3.40 -1.36 9.24
CA GLN A 188 -3.23 -0.93 7.86
C GLN A 188 -2.89 -2.11 6.95
N VAL A 189 -3.46 -2.09 5.75
CA VAL A 189 -3.06 -2.97 4.63
C VAL A 189 -2.50 -2.11 3.52
N ILE A 190 -1.39 -2.57 2.94
CA ILE A 190 -0.62 -1.84 1.93
C ILE A 190 -0.53 -2.73 0.69
N MET A 191 -0.94 -2.21 -0.46
CA MET A 191 -0.68 -2.79 -1.77
C MET A 191 0.36 -1.94 -2.48
N THR A 192 1.48 -2.54 -2.86
CA THR A 192 2.58 -1.87 -3.55
C THR A 192 2.81 -2.49 -4.90
N LEU A 193 2.83 -1.66 -5.94
CA LEU A 193 3.35 -2.00 -7.25
C LEU A 193 4.83 -1.66 -7.29
N MET A 194 5.64 -2.56 -7.83
CA MET A 194 7.03 -2.31 -8.16
C MET A 194 7.27 -2.63 -9.62
N THR A 195 7.76 -1.65 -10.37
CA THR A 195 7.97 -1.70 -11.82
C THR A 195 9.37 -1.17 -12.16
N PRO A 196 10.01 -1.65 -13.24
CA PRO A 196 11.26 -1.06 -13.70
C PRO A 196 10.99 0.40 -14.09
N GLN A 197 11.91 1.30 -13.76
CA GLN A 197 11.93 2.58 -14.43
C GLN A 197 12.37 2.31 -15.87
N GLU A 198 11.72 2.91 -16.87
CA GLU A 198 12.18 2.82 -18.26
C GLU A 198 13.70 3.04 -18.33
N PRO A 199 14.42 2.30 -19.20
CA PRO A 199 15.84 2.57 -19.40
C PRO A 199 15.98 4.05 -19.77
N VAL A 200 16.83 4.77 -19.02
CA VAL A 200 17.22 6.11 -19.45
C VAL A 200 18.01 5.92 -20.73
N ALA A 201 17.40 6.28 -21.85
CA ALA A 201 18.01 6.27 -23.18
C ALA A 201 19.36 7.01 -23.20
#